data_AF-A0AA39SKJ6-F1
#
_entry.id   AF-A0AA39SKJ6-F1
#
_cell.length_a   1.000
_cell.length_b   1.000
_cell.length_c   1.000
_cell.angle_alpha   90.00
_cell.angle_beta   90.00
_cell.angle_gamma   90.00
#
_symmetry.space_group_name_H-M   'P 1'
#
loop_
_entity.id
_entity.type
_entity.pdbx_description
1 polymer ?
#
loop_
_entity_poly.entity_id
_entity_poly.type
_entity_poly.pdbx_seq_one_letter_code
_entity_poly.pdbx_strand_id
1 'polypeptide(L)'
;MANQGTILIGPWGVPKRNSLKFEPGTNTSITEIEIGHKNVVHLLKFKSFDHKAKLTKQSEQWGTGLKDATITFGPTEYLTKISGTTTKINEKMGKLLVSVEVQEISSIQ
;
A
#
# COMPACT_ATOMS: atom_id res chain seq x y z
N MET A 1 -20.62 -10.13 -9.19
CA MET A 1 -20.58 -10.63 -7.81
C MET A 1 -19.99 -9.52 -6.95
N ALA A 2 -20.70 -9.05 -5.93
CA ALA A 2 -20.20 -7.99 -5.05
C ALA A 2 -19.23 -8.60 -4.03
N ASN A 3 -18.00 -8.13 -3.98
CA ASN A 3 -16.99 -8.58 -3.01
C ASN A 3 -17.44 -8.13 -1.62
N GLN A 4 -17.86 -9.07 -0.77
CA GLN A 4 -18.13 -8.78 0.65
C GLN A 4 -16.82 -8.37 1.33
N GLY A 5 -16.79 -7.17 1.90
CA GLY A 5 -15.86 -6.79 2.97
C GLY A 5 -14.80 -5.72 2.68
N THR A 6 -14.75 -5.07 1.51
CA THR A 6 -13.74 -4.03 1.24
C THR A 6 -14.36 -2.64 1.14
N ILE A 7 -13.97 -1.74 2.04
CA ILE A 7 -14.28 -0.31 1.94
C ILE A 7 -13.15 0.36 1.15
N LEU A 8 -13.49 1.08 0.08
CA LEU A 8 -12.55 1.91 -0.66
C LEU A 8 -12.57 3.32 -0.08
N ILE A 9 -11.44 3.77 0.44
CA ILE A 9 -11.26 5.12 0.99
C ILE A 9 -10.17 5.83 0.16
N GLY A 10 -10.46 7.03 -0.33
CA GLY A 10 -9.62 7.76 -1.29
C GLY A 10 -9.99 7.49 -2.76
N PRO A 11 -9.09 7.72 -3.73
CA PRO A 11 -7.71 8.17 -3.55
C PRO A 11 -7.62 9.61 -3.04
N TRP A 12 -6.55 9.92 -2.30
CA TRP A 12 -6.19 11.29 -1.95
C TRP A 12 -5.19 11.85 -2.96
N GLY A 13 -5.48 13.04 -3.49
CA GLY A 13 -4.65 13.71 -4.49
C GLY A 13 -5.38 13.90 -5.82
N VAL A 14 -4.61 14.12 -6.89
CA VAL A 14 -5.19 14.40 -8.21
C VAL A 14 -5.57 13.09 -8.92
N PRO A 15 -6.81 12.94 -9.39
CA PRO A 15 -7.24 11.77 -10.16
C PRO A 15 -6.35 11.57 -11.40
N LYS A 16 -5.88 10.34 -11.61
CA LYS A 16 -5.25 9.93 -12.87
C LYS A 16 -6.26 9.10 -13.67
N ARG A 17 -6.24 9.21 -15.01
CA ARG A 17 -7.12 8.45 -15.90
C ARG A 17 -6.94 6.92 -15.78
N ASN A 18 -5.75 6.45 -15.40
CA ASN A 18 -5.42 5.03 -15.27
C ASN A 18 -5.01 4.71 -13.82
N SER A 19 -5.98 4.70 -12.90
CA SER A 19 -5.74 4.31 -11.51
C SER A 19 -5.59 2.79 -11.42
N LEU A 20 -4.43 2.30 -10.98
CA LEU A 20 -4.29 0.88 -10.64
C LEU A 20 -4.92 0.62 -9.28
N LYS A 21 -5.48 -0.57 -9.11
CA LYS A 21 -6.09 -1.06 -7.89
C LYS A 21 -5.41 -2.36 -7.47
N PHE A 22 -5.26 -2.57 -6.18
CA PHE A 22 -4.84 -3.85 -5.64
C PHE A 22 -5.89 -4.35 -4.66
N GLU A 23 -6.34 -5.58 -4.91
CA GLU A 23 -7.30 -6.29 -4.07
C GLU A 23 -6.60 -7.54 -3.53
N PRO A 24 -6.08 -7.50 -2.30
CA PRO A 24 -5.33 -8.64 -1.77
C PRO A 24 -6.26 -9.85 -1.55
N GLY A 25 -7.53 -9.59 -1.19
CA GLY A 25 -8.58 -10.59 -0.93
C GLY A 25 -8.86 -10.75 0.56
N THR A 26 -9.90 -11.50 0.92
CA THR A 26 -10.40 -11.57 2.31
C THR A 26 -9.61 -12.51 3.24
N ASN A 27 -8.84 -13.44 2.69
CA ASN A 27 -7.99 -14.37 3.46
C ASN A 27 -6.51 -14.02 3.34
N THR A 28 -6.20 -12.73 3.25
CA THR A 28 -4.85 -12.28 2.90
C THR A 28 -4.33 -11.24 3.86
N SER A 29 -3.01 -11.25 4.07
CA SER A 29 -2.29 -10.25 4.86
C SER A 29 -1.26 -9.58 3.98
N ILE A 30 -1.17 -8.25 4.06
CA ILE A 30 -0.04 -7.53 3.47
C ILE A 30 1.20 -7.92 4.26
N THR A 31 2.24 -8.39 3.57
CA THR A 31 3.50 -8.83 4.18
C THR A 31 4.64 -7.88 3.85
N GLU A 32 4.52 -7.11 2.77
CA GLU A 32 5.55 -6.18 2.35
C GLU A 32 4.99 -4.97 1.62
N ILE A 33 5.60 -3.81 1.87
CA ILE A 33 5.40 -2.58 1.10
C ILE A 33 6.77 -2.11 0.60
N GLU A 34 6.95 -2.07 -0.71
CA GLU A 34 8.11 -1.44 -1.34
C GLU A 34 7.76 0.02 -1.64
N ILE A 35 8.65 0.94 -1.25
CA ILE A 35 8.47 2.38 -1.42
C ILE A 35 9.71 2.94 -2.12
N GLY A 36 9.50 3.71 -3.17
CA GLY A 36 10.52 4.58 -3.73
C GLY A 36 10.12 6.02 -3.48
N HIS A 37 11.03 6.80 -2.89
CA HIS A 37 10.80 8.20 -2.58
C HIS A 37 12.08 9.04 -2.68
N LYS A 38 11.90 10.28 -3.13
CA LYS A 38 12.87 11.37 -2.91
C LYS A 38 12.09 12.58 -2.38
N ASN A 39 11.94 13.61 -3.21
CA ASN A 39 11.08 14.74 -2.92
C ASN A 39 9.60 14.34 -2.87
N VAL A 40 9.24 13.20 -3.48
CA VAL A 40 7.91 12.58 -3.47
C VAL A 40 8.00 11.08 -3.57
N VAL A 41 6.90 10.38 -3.27
CA VAL A 41 6.74 8.96 -3.57
C VAL A 41 6.63 8.76 -5.08
N HIS A 42 7.56 8.01 -5.66
CA HIS A 42 7.65 7.69 -7.09
C HIS A 42 7.51 6.19 -7.40
N LEU A 43 7.45 5.37 -6.36
CA LEU A 43 7.17 3.93 -6.44
C LEU A 43 6.39 3.51 -5.20
N LEU A 44 5.36 2.68 -5.42
CA LEU A 44 4.70 1.90 -4.39
C LEU A 44 4.43 0.51 -4.95
N LYS A 45 4.61 -0.53 -4.16
CA LYS A 45 4.23 -1.91 -4.51
C LYS A 45 3.92 -2.71 -3.26
N PHE A 46 2.89 -3.54 -3.30
CA PHE A 46 2.49 -4.40 -2.18
C PHE A 46 2.78 -5.86 -2.49
N LYS A 47 3.16 -6.61 -1.46
CA LYS A 47 3.09 -8.08 -1.44
C LYS A 47 2.09 -8.50 -0.38
N SER A 48 1.30 -9.51 -0.69
CA SER A 48 0.41 -10.14 0.27
C SER A 48 0.52 -11.64 0.21
N PHE A 49 0.20 -12.30 1.32
CA PHE A 49 0.11 -13.74 1.39
C PHE A 49 -1.35 -14.16 1.51
N ASP A 50 -1.80 -15.08 0.66
CA ASP A 50 -3.12 -15.68 0.72
C ASP A 50 -3.07 -16.95 1.59
N HIS A 51 -3.66 -16.87 2.78
CA HIS A 51 -3.62 -17.93 3.79
C HIS A 51 -4.41 -19.17 3.39
N LYS A 52 -5.43 -19.00 2.53
CA LYS A 52 -6.27 -20.09 2.04
C LYS A 52 -5.62 -20.78 0.85
N ALA A 53 -5.14 -19.99 -0.12
CA ALA A 53 -4.49 -20.52 -1.31
C ALA A 53 -3.01 -20.89 -1.11
N LYS A 54 -2.43 -20.51 0.04
CA LYS A 54 -1.02 -20.71 0.41
C LYS A 54 -0.05 -20.18 -0.65
N LEU A 55 -0.33 -18.98 -1.17
CA LEU A 55 0.49 -18.35 -2.21
C LEU A 55 0.71 -16.86 -1.95
N THR A 56 1.80 -16.33 -2.50
CA THR A 56 2.11 -14.91 -2.46
C THR A 56 1.53 -14.22 -3.69
N LYS A 57 0.86 -13.08 -3.47
CA LYS A 57 0.38 -12.16 -4.51
C LYS A 57 1.23 -10.89 -4.48
N GLN A 58 1.37 -10.25 -5.63
CA GLN A 58 2.01 -8.96 -5.75
C GLN A 58 1.09 -8.00 -6.51
N SER A 59 1.09 -6.73 -6.11
CA SER A 59 0.48 -5.69 -6.92
C SER A 59 1.35 -5.38 -8.14
N GLU A 60 0.75 -4.68 -9.11
CA GLU A 60 1.53 -3.89 -10.05
C GLU A 60 2.32 -2.79 -9.31
N GLN A 61 3.36 -2.28 -9.97
CA GLN A 61 4.13 -1.15 -9.45
C GLN A 61 3.40 0.15 -9.80
N TRP A 62 3.02 0.94 -8.78
CA TRP A 62 2.57 2.30 -9.02
C TRP A 62 3.75 3.24 -9.13
N GLY A 63 3.93 3.83 -10.32
CA GLY A 63 5.03 4.74 -10.61
C GLY A 63 6.22 4.03 -11.28
N THR A 64 7.20 4.82 -11.70
CA THR A 64 8.29 4.37 -12.59
C THR A 64 9.67 4.55 -11.97
N GLY A 65 9.76 4.97 -10.71
CA GLY A 65 11.05 5.14 -10.06
C GLY A 65 11.60 3.82 -9.50
N LEU A 66 12.72 3.93 -8.79
CA LEU A 66 13.39 2.80 -8.16
C LEU A 66 12.97 2.66 -6.70
N LYS A 67 13.13 1.45 -6.15
CA LYS A 67 12.87 1.15 -4.75
C LYS A 67 13.96 1.78 -3.87
N ASP A 68 13.55 2.49 -2.82
CA ASP A 68 14.46 3.09 -1.84
C ASP A 68 14.31 2.41 -0.46
N ALA A 69 13.10 1.97 -0.11
CA ALA A 69 12.80 1.32 1.17
C ALA A 69 11.85 0.11 1.01
N THR A 70 11.95 -0.81 1.95
CA THR A 70 11.04 -1.95 2.11
C THR A 70 10.56 -1.99 3.55
N ILE A 71 9.25 -2.03 3.75
CA ILE A 71 8.60 -2.34 5.04
C ILE A 71 8.15 -3.79 4.97
N THR A 72 8.61 -4.61 5.91
CA THR A 72 8.21 -6.02 6.04
C THR A 72 7.46 -6.20 7.34
N PHE A 73 6.30 -6.87 7.28
CA PHE A 73 5.47 -7.15 8.43
C PHE A 73 5.81 -8.52 9.01
N GLY A 74 5.95 -8.59 10.33
CA GLY A 74 5.99 -9.84 11.08
C GLY A 74 4.65 -10.58 11.05
N PRO A 75 4.61 -11.85 11.53
CA PRO A 75 3.41 -12.68 11.48
C PRO A 75 2.19 -12.13 12.22
N THR A 76 2.42 -11.26 13.21
CA THR A 76 1.38 -10.64 14.05
C THR A 76 1.21 -9.15 13.76
N GLU A 77 2.01 -8.58 12.87
CA GLU A 77 1.94 -7.16 12.51
C GLU A 77 0.96 -6.96 11.36
N TYR A 78 0.23 -5.85 11.40
CA TYR A 78 -0.67 -5.47 10.32
C TYR A 78 -0.77 -3.95 10.20
N LEU A 79 -1.13 -3.52 9.00
CA LEU A 79 -1.30 -2.12 8.67
C LEU A 79 -2.58 -1.57 9.31
N THR A 80 -2.44 -0.70 10.30
CA THR A 80 -3.59 -0.05 10.97
C THR A 80 -3.91 1.30 10.36
N LYS A 81 -2.90 2.00 9.81
CA LYS A 81 -3.05 3.36 9.32
C LYS A 81 -2.12 3.67 8.16
N ILE A 82 -2.70 4.35 7.17
CA ILE A 82 -2.00 5.05 6.10
C ILE A 82 -2.35 6.53 6.24
N SER A 83 -1.37 7.40 6.41
CA SER A 83 -1.57 8.86 6.39
C SER A 83 -0.61 9.52 5.43
N GLY A 84 -0.78 10.80 5.13
CA GLY A 84 -0.04 11.38 4.03
C GLY A 84 -0.32 12.83 3.70
N THR A 85 0.54 13.47 2.90
CA THR A 85 0.28 14.81 2.37
C THR A 85 0.27 14.80 0.86
N THR A 86 -0.60 15.59 0.25
CA THR A 86 -0.59 15.79 -1.20
C THR A 86 -0.18 17.20 -1.55
N THR A 87 0.55 17.36 -2.65
CA THR A 87 0.95 18.69 -3.14
C THR A 87 0.91 18.75 -4.67
N LYS A 88 0.67 19.95 -5.20
CA LYS A 88 0.79 20.26 -6.63
C LYS A 88 2.24 20.65 -6.88
N ILE A 89 2.96 19.87 -7.66
CA ILE A 89 4.32 20.23 -8.09
C ILE A 89 4.24 20.56 -9.58
N ASN A 90 4.45 21.85 -9.88
CA ASN A 90 4.60 22.50 -11.20
C ASN A 90 3.98 21.73 -12.38
N GLU A 91 2.75 22.09 -12.79
CA GLU A 91 1.99 21.68 -13.99
C GLU A 91 1.93 20.18 -14.37
N LYS A 92 2.61 19.29 -13.64
CA LYS A 92 2.58 17.83 -13.81
C LYS A 92 2.45 17.13 -12.46
N MET A 93 1.16 16.99 -12.13
CA MET A 93 0.50 15.87 -11.45
C MET A 93 0.71 15.65 -9.94
N GLY A 94 -0.41 15.35 -9.29
CA GLY A 94 -0.58 15.18 -7.86
C GLY A 94 0.28 14.08 -7.25
N LYS A 95 0.81 14.39 -6.07
CA LYS A 95 1.69 13.53 -5.28
C LYS A 95 1.01 13.18 -3.96
N LEU A 96 1.31 12.01 -3.42
CA LEU A 96 0.87 11.49 -2.12
C LEU A 96 2.12 11.12 -1.33
N LEU A 97 2.43 11.82 -0.24
CA LEU A 97 3.32 11.31 0.80
C LEU A 97 2.51 10.28 1.57
N VAL A 98 3.09 9.13 1.92
CA VAL A 98 2.43 8.08 2.69
C VAL A 98 3.29 7.76 3.91
N SER A 99 2.81 8.06 5.11
CA SER A 99 3.29 7.55 6.39
C SER A 99 2.50 6.29 6.73
N VAL A 100 3.21 5.19 6.93
CA VAL A 100 2.66 3.91 7.39
C VAL A 100 3.04 3.75 8.86
N GLU A 101 2.05 3.57 9.72
CA GLU A 101 2.26 3.27 11.14
C GLU A 101 1.96 1.79 11.36
N VAL A 102 2.91 1.05 11.95
CA VAL A 102 2.82 -0.38 12.25
C VAL A 102 2.81 -0.52 13.77
N GLN A 103 1.88 -1.29 14.31
CA GLN A 103 1.89 -1.68 15.73
C GLN A 103 2.12 -3.19 15.86
N GLU A 104 2.98 -3.55 16.79
CA GLU A 104 3.19 -4.91 17.25
C GLU A 104 2.17 -5.23 18.36
N ILE A 105 1.44 -6.34 18.25
CA ILE A 105 0.70 -6.88 19.39
C ILE A 105 1.59 -7.92 20.06
N SER A 106 2.20 -7.55 21.19
CA SER A 106 2.75 -8.52 22.13
C SER A 106 1.59 -9.22 22.83
N SER A 107 1.48 -10.55 22.68
CA SER A 107 0.43 -11.35 23.31
C SER A 107 0.39 -11.08 24.81
N ILE A 108 -0.78 -10.72 25.34
CA ILE A 108 -1.05 -10.72 26.78
C ILE A 108 -1.03 -12.19 27.21
N GLN A 109 -0.08 -12.56 28.08
CA GLN A 109 -0.08 -13.85 28.77
C GLN A 109 -1.13 -13.88 29.88
#